data_AF-A0A2G4JCI4-F1
#
_entry.id   AF-A0A2G4JCI4-F1
#
_cell.length_a   1.000
_cell.length_b   1.000
_cell.length_c   1.000
_cell.angle_alpha   90.00
_cell.angle_beta   90.00
_cell.angle_gamma   90.00
#
_symmetry.space_group_name_H-M   'P 1'
#
loop_
_entity.id
_entity.type
_entity.pdbx_description
1 polymer ?
#
loop_
_entity_poly.entity_id
_entity_poly.type
_entity_poly.pdbx_seq_one_letter_code
_entity_poly.pdbx_strand_id
1 'polypeptide(L)'
;MKRIALALVATILLAAAPALAQSNTYKILATSKTSTMQKEMQEAGEAGYRFVAVMGGETAVGGKEVVVLVEKASDDKNTYSYRLLATSKTSTLQNELQEAGDAGFHAVGQTVFESLFGGKETVAIVQKASGDPNTKRWEYKLIATSKTSTLEKELKEIAEAGYQAIDLTVGKTALGGSEIVVITRRPAK
;
A
#
# COMPACT_ATOMS: atom_id res chain seq x y z
N MET A 1 -21.71 60.47 49.45
CA MET A 1 -22.60 60.24 48.29
C MET A 1 -21.92 59.22 47.38
N LYS A 2 -22.56 58.07 47.17
CA LYS A 2 -22.03 56.93 46.41
C LYS A 2 -22.09 57.23 44.91
N ARG A 3 -21.01 56.98 44.15
CA ARG A 3 -21.08 56.77 42.70
C ARG A 3 -20.39 55.45 42.37
N ILE A 4 -21.24 54.48 42.06
CA ILE A 4 -20.98 53.18 41.48
C ILE A 4 -20.75 53.41 39.98
N ALA A 5 -19.69 52.84 39.40
CA ALA A 5 -19.56 52.56 37.97
C ALA A 5 -18.50 51.45 37.83
N LEU A 6 -18.92 50.20 37.99
CA LEU A 6 -19.26 49.25 36.92
C LEU A 6 -18.02 48.81 36.12
N ALA A 7 -17.47 47.67 36.53
CA ALA A 7 -16.41 46.95 35.85
C ALA A 7 -16.92 46.37 34.53
N LEU A 8 -16.26 46.71 33.43
CA LEU A 8 -16.47 46.07 32.13
C LEU A 8 -15.54 44.86 32.04
N VAL A 9 -16.05 43.67 32.37
CA VAL A 9 -15.34 42.42 32.08
C VAL A 9 -15.54 42.12 30.60
N ALA A 10 -14.50 42.33 29.80
CA ALA A 10 -14.46 41.92 28.40
C ALA A 10 -14.23 40.41 28.34
N THR A 11 -15.31 39.65 28.18
CA THR A 11 -15.25 38.20 27.94
C THR A 11 -14.70 37.96 26.54
N ILE A 12 -13.42 37.58 26.43
CA ILE A 12 -12.84 37.09 25.18
C ILE A 12 -13.47 35.73 24.90
N LEU A 13 -14.40 35.68 23.95
CA LEU A 13 -14.89 34.45 23.34
C LEU A 13 -13.73 33.81 22.56
N LEU A 14 -13.10 32.81 23.17
CA LEU A 14 -12.23 31.88 22.46
C LEU A 14 -13.12 31.05 21.54
N ALA A 15 -13.28 31.49 20.30
CA ALA A 15 -13.86 30.65 19.25
C ALA A 15 -12.92 29.47 19.03
N ALA A 16 -13.23 28.33 19.63
CA ALA A 16 -12.67 27.05 19.20
C ALA A 16 -13.12 26.87 17.75
N ALA A 17 -12.24 27.22 16.80
CA ALA A 17 -12.45 26.84 15.42
C ALA A 17 -12.63 25.31 15.42
N PRO A 18 -13.71 24.75 14.86
CA PRO A 18 -13.74 23.33 14.65
C PRO A 18 -12.51 23.03 13.79
N ALA A 19 -11.59 22.20 14.29
CA ALA A 19 -10.58 21.60 13.45
C ALA A 19 -11.37 21.02 12.27
N LEU A 20 -11.24 21.64 11.09
CA LEU A 20 -11.97 21.24 9.90
C LEU A 20 -11.76 19.74 9.79
N ALA A 21 -12.83 18.97 10.00
CA ALA A 21 -12.80 17.53 9.88
C ALA A 21 -12.42 17.25 8.42
N GLN A 22 -11.13 17.03 8.20
CA GLN A 22 -10.56 16.72 6.92
C GLN A 22 -11.12 15.35 6.55
N SER A 23 -12.24 15.34 5.82
CA SER A 23 -12.96 14.12 5.53
C SER A 23 -12.22 13.38 4.41
N ASN A 24 -11.72 12.20 4.74
CA ASN A 24 -11.19 11.28 3.74
C ASN A 24 -12.35 10.67 2.96
N THR A 25 -12.25 10.67 1.64
CA THR A 25 -13.19 9.93 0.77
C THR A 25 -12.58 8.58 0.44
N TYR A 26 -13.30 7.50 0.69
CA TYR A 26 -12.85 6.13 0.39
C TYR A 26 -13.51 5.58 -0.87
N LYS A 27 -12.81 4.71 -1.58
CA LYS A 27 -13.34 3.89 -2.68
C LYS A 27 -12.88 2.45 -2.55
N ILE A 28 -13.74 1.54 -2.98
CA ILE A 28 -13.44 0.12 -3.12
C ILE A 28 -13.34 -0.21 -4.61
N LEU A 29 -12.24 -0.83 -5.01
CA LEU A 29 -12.04 -1.41 -6.33
C LEU A 29 -12.08 -2.92 -6.15
N ALA A 30 -12.90 -3.62 -6.94
CA ALA A 30 -13.07 -5.07 -6.79
C ALA A 30 -13.18 -5.74 -8.17
N THR A 31 -12.27 -6.67 -8.45
CA THR A 31 -12.29 -7.42 -9.72
C THR A 31 -11.53 -8.74 -9.60
N SER A 32 -11.85 -9.68 -10.50
CA SER A 32 -11.16 -10.97 -10.66
C SER A 32 -10.00 -10.93 -11.67
N LYS A 33 -9.75 -9.77 -12.31
CA LYS A 33 -8.74 -9.62 -13.36
C LYS A 33 -7.67 -8.60 -12.96
N THR A 34 -6.41 -9.04 -12.91
CA THR A 34 -5.25 -8.19 -12.62
C THR A 34 -5.14 -6.99 -13.57
N SER A 35 -5.40 -7.18 -14.87
CA SER A 35 -5.35 -6.08 -15.86
C SER A 35 -6.45 -5.05 -15.66
N THR A 36 -7.65 -5.48 -15.25
CA THR A 36 -8.73 -4.57 -14.87
C THR A 36 -8.35 -3.81 -13.61
N MET A 37 -7.81 -4.49 -12.59
CA MET A 37 -7.38 -3.83 -11.35
C MET A 37 -6.29 -2.79 -11.61
N GLN A 38 -5.30 -3.11 -12.45
CA GLN A 38 -4.26 -2.17 -12.87
C GLN A 38 -4.85 -0.89 -13.47
N LYS A 39 -5.84 -1.03 -14.36
CA LYS A 39 -6.51 0.10 -14.98
C LYS A 39 -7.30 0.92 -13.95
N GLU A 40 -8.12 0.27 -13.13
CA GLU A 40 -8.95 0.96 -12.12
C GLU A 40 -8.12 1.68 -11.06
N MET A 41 -7.02 1.07 -10.61
CA MET A 41 -6.09 1.71 -9.69
C MET A 41 -5.41 2.92 -10.33
N GLN A 42 -5.00 2.82 -11.59
CA GLN A 42 -4.41 3.96 -12.32
C GLN A 42 -5.42 5.12 -12.45
N GLU A 43 -6.68 4.85 -12.82
CA GLU A 43 -7.74 5.85 -12.88
C GLU A 43 -8.02 6.49 -11.50
N ALA A 44 -8.02 5.68 -10.43
CA ALA A 44 -8.17 6.18 -9.07
C ALA A 44 -6.98 7.07 -8.65
N GLY A 45 -5.77 6.66 -9.01
CA GLY A 45 -4.55 7.42 -8.73
C GLY A 45 -4.46 8.76 -9.45
N GLU A 46 -4.90 8.81 -10.71
CA GLU A 46 -5.04 10.05 -11.47
C GLU A 46 -6.07 11.00 -10.84
N ALA A 47 -7.15 10.45 -10.26
CA ALA A 47 -8.09 11.21 -9.44
C ALA A 47 -7.55 11.58 -8.04
N GLY A 48 -6.32 11.19 -7.71
CA GLY A 48 -5.62 11.46 -6.46
C GLY A 48 -6.08 10.61 -5.28
N TYR A 49 -6.51 9.36 -5.53
CA TYR A 49 -6.69 8.37 -4.49
C TYR A 49 -5.38 7.61 -4.23
N ARG A 50 -4.95 7.57 -2.96
CA ARG A 50 -3.80 6.81 -2.48
C ARG A 50 -4.23 5.43 -1.97
N PHE A 51 -3.33 4.45 -2.05
CA PHE A 51 -3.56 3.11 -1.55
C PHE A 51 -3.74 3.09 -0.03
N VAL A 52 -4.62 2.22 0.46
CA VAL A 52 -4.81 1.95 1.90
C VAL A 52 -4.55 0.48 2.21
N ALA A 53 -5.25 -0.42 1.53
CA ALA A 53 -5.16 -1.85 1.79
C ALA A 53 -5.59 -2.68 0.57
N VAL A 54 -5.13 -3.93 0.52
CA VAL A 54 -5.57 -4.93 -0.46
C VAL A 54 -5.88 -6.24 0.25
N MET A 55 -6.88 -6.96 -0.24
CA MET A 55 -7.08 -8.36 0.08
C MET A 55 -7.48 -9.14 -1.17
N GLY A 56 -7.03 -10.38 -1.25
CA GLY A 56 -7.44 -11.35 -2.24
C GLY A 56 -8.15 -12.49 -1.54
N GLY A 57 -9.21 -13.01 -2.12
CA GLY A 57 -9.96 -14.12 -1.54
C GLY A 57 -11.31 -14.34 -2.18
N GLU A 58 -12.11 -15.18 -1.53
CA GLU A 58 -13.50 -15.40 -1.90
C GLU A 58 -14.38 -14.41 -1.13
N THR A 59 -15.18 -13.63 -1.86
CA THR A 59 -16.19 -12.73 -1.28
C THR A 59 -17.54 -13.45 -1.21
N ALA A 60 -18.49 -12.92 -0.42
CA ALA A 60 -19.77 -13.56 -0.12
C ALA A 60 -20.65 -13.89 -1.34
N VAL A 61 -20.32 -13.37 -2.54
CA VAL A 61 -21.02 -13.62 -3.81
C VAL A 61 -20.27 -14.66 -4.68
N GLY A 62 -19.39 -15.46 -4.09
CA GLY A 62 -18.84 -16.67 -4.72
C GLY A 62 -17.79 -16.43 -5.80
N GLY A 63 -17.22 -15.23 -5.86
CA GLY A 63 -16.16 -14.88 -6.80
C GLY A 63 -14.79 -14.82 -6.12
N LYS A 64 -13.78 -15.38 -6.78
CA LYS A 64 -12.37 -15.08 -6.48
C LYS A 64 -12.11 -13.65 -6.95
N GLU A 65 -11.94 -12.76 -5.99
CA GLU A 65 -11.80 -11.33 -6.24
C GLU A 65 -10.63 -10.78 -5.46
N VAL A 66 -10.04 -9.73 -6.01
CA VAL A 66 -9.16 -8.84 -5.27
C VAL A 66 -9.89 -7.55 -5.03
N VAL A 67 -9.83 -7.11 -3.77
CA VAL A 67 -10.46 -5.90 -3.27
C VAL A 67 -9.37 -4.96 -2.81
N VAL A 68 -9.34 -3.75 -3.37
CA VAL A 68 -8.41 -2.68 -2.99
C VAL A 68 -9.22 -1.53 -2.39
N LEU A 69 -8.83 -1.11 -1.19
CA LEU A 69 -9.30 0.11 -0.55
C LEU A 69 -8.32 1.24 -0.88
N VAL A 70 -8.86 2.34 -1.41
CA VAL A 70 -8.12 3.57 -1.67
C VAL A 70 -8.81 4.75 -0.99
N GLU A 71 -8.04 5.78 -0.65
CA GLU A 71 -8.55 6.99 -0.01
C GLU A 71 -8.07 8.25 -0.69
N LYS A 72 -8.85 9.31 -0.59
CA LYS A 72 -8.47 10.66 -1.00
C LYS A 72 -8.67 11.61 0.17
N ALA A 73 -7.56 12.16 0.67
CA ALA A 73 -7.59 13.24 1.65
C ALA A 73 -7.81 14.59 0.95
N SER A 74 -8.49 15.53 1.62
CA SER A 74 -8.85 16.82 1.01
C SER A 74 -7.70 17.81 0.90
N ASP A 75 -6.68 17.68 1.76
CA ASP A 75 -5.44 18.44 1.76
C ASP A 75 -4.38 17.89 0.78
N ASP A 76 -4.45 16.60 0.47
CA ASP A 76 -3.53 15.92 -0.45
C ASP A 76 -3.82 16.31 -1.91
N LYS A 77 -2.87 17.04 -2.51
CA LYS A 77 -2.93 17.49 -3.90
C LYS A 77 -2.16 16.58 -4.85
N ASN A 78 -1.58 15.48 -4.35
CA ASN A 78 -0.85 14.55 -5.19
C ASN A 78 -1.81 13.74 -6.07
N THR A 79 -1.29 13.35 -7.23
CA THR A 79 -1.79 12.20 -7.98
C THR A 79 -0.84 11.03 -7.78
N TYR A 80 -1.33 9.84 -8.07
CA TYR A 80 -0.62 8.60 -7.85
C TYR A 80 -0.58 7.78 -9.13
N SER A 81 0.59 7.25 -9.48
CA SER A 81 0.74 6.22 -10.49
C SER A 81 0.85 4.86 -9.83
N TYR A 82 0.20 3.86 -10.40
CA TYR A 82 0.21 2.49 -9.87
C TYR A 82 0.74 1.48 -10.87
N ARG A 83 1.41 0.45 -10.34
CA ARG A 83 1.69 -0.78 -11.09
C ARG A 83 1.38 -1.99 -10.24
N LEU A 84 0.75 -2.99 -10.85
CA LEU A 84 0.57 -4.33 -10.32
C LEU A 84 1.62 -5.25 -10.93
N LEU A 85 2.51 -5.74 -10.09
CA LEU A 85 3.58 -6.67 -10.46
C LEU A 85 3.11 -8.08 -10.12
N ALA A 86 2.57 -8.78 -11.12
CA ALA A 86 1.92 -10.07 -10.94
C ALA A 86 2.75 -11.19 -11.56
N THR A 87 3.08 -12.20 -10.76
CA THR A 87 3.87 -13.34 -11.25
C THR A 87 3.68 -14.60 -10.40
N SER A 88 3.93 -15.75 -11.03
CA SER A 88 4.00 -17.06 -10.38
C SER A 88 5.41 -17.42 -9.89
N LYS A 89 6.41 -16.58 -10.15
CA LYS A 89 7.81 -16.82 -9.78
C LYS A 89 8.33 -15.70 -8.89
N THR A 90 8.70 -16.04 -7.67
CA THR A 90 9.22 -15.08 -6.69
C THR A 90 10.52 -14.40 -7.13
N SER A 91 11.39 -15.08 -7.90
CA SER A 91 12.57 -14.44 -8.51
C SER A 91 12.22 -13.37 -9.54
N THR A 92 11.16 -13.58 -10.32
CA THR A 92 10.63 -12.56 -11.25
C THR A 92 10.08 -11.37 -10.47
N LEU A 93 9.33 -11.62 -9.38
CA LEU A 93 8.76 -10.55 -8.55
C LEU A 93 9.84 -9.64 -7.96
N GLN A 94 10.96 -10.23 -7.51
CA GLN A 94 12.08 -9.46 -6.99
C GLN A 94 12.68 -8.52 -8.04
N ASN A 95 12.89 -9.01 -9.27
CA ASN A 95 13.43 -8.19 -10.35
C ASN A 95 12.47 -7.06 -10.72
N GLU A 96 11.18 -7.36 -10.85
CA GLU A 96 10.14 -6.36 -11.16
C GLU A 96 10.01 -5.30 -10.06
N LEU A 97 10.11 -5.70 -8.78
CA LEU A 97 10.14 -4.77 -7.65
C LEU A 97 11.37 -3.87 -7.71
N GLN A 98 12.54 -4.41 -8.07
CA GLN A 98 13.74 -3.61 -8.22
C GLN A 98 13.61 -2.60 -9.37
N GLU A 99 13.14 -3.03 -10.55
CA GLU A 99 12.88 -2.13 -11.68
C GLU A 99 11.88 -1.02 -11.32
N ALA A 100 10.83 -1.36 -10.57
CA ALA A 100 9.88 -0.40 -10.04
C ALA A 100 10.53 0.59 -9.05
N GLY A 101 11.36 0.09 -8.13
CA GLY A 101 12.15 0.88 -7.19
C GLY A 101 13.07 1.88 -7.87
N ASP A 102 13.75 1.46 -8.93
CA ASP A 102 14.64 2.30 -9.75
C ASP A 102 13.86 3.40 -10.48
N ALA A 103 12.62 3.10 -10.88
CA ALA A 103 11.68 4.07 -11.46
C ALA A 103 11.02 5.01 -10.42
N GLY A 104 11.33 4.83 -9.13
CA GLY A 104 10.80 5.62 -8.01
C GLY A 104 9.44 5.16 -7.51
N PHE A 105 8.98 3.98 -7.90
CA PHE A 105 7.82 3.38 -7.24
C PHE A 105 8.22 2.76 -5.91
N HIS A 106 7.30 2.74 -4.96
CA HIS A 106 7.46 2.02 -3.71
C HIS A 106 6.35 1.00 -3.53
N ALA A 107 6.68 -0.20 -3.07
CA ALA A 107 5.68 -1.19 -2.71
C ALA A 107 4.82 -0.69 -1.54
N VAL A 108 3.50 -0.81 -1.70
CA VAL A 108 2.48 -0.36 -0.75
C VAL A 108 1.59 -1.48 -0.25
N GLY A 109 1.50 -2.59 -0.98
CA GLY A 109 0.73 -3.75 -0.58
C GLY A 109 1.04 -4.96 -1.45
N GLN A 110 0.63 -6.13 -0.99
CA GLN A 110 0.75 -7.35 -1.74
C GLN A 110 -0.45 -8.27 -1.48
N THR A 111 -0.76 -9.12 -2.44
CA THR A 111 -1.82 -10.12 -2.30
C THR A 111 -1.59 -11.30 -3.24
N VAL A 112 -2.47 -12.29 -3.19
CA VAL A 112 -2.53 -13.36 -4.19
C VAL A 112 -3.80 -13.21 -5.00
N PHE A 113 -3.63 -13.06 -6.31
CA PHE A 113 -4.72 -13.14 -7.28
C PHE A 113 -4.96 -14.61 -7.62
N GLU A 114 -6.21 -15.04 -7.55
CA GLU A 114 -6.61 -16.34 -8.06
C GLU A 114 -7.50 -16.14 -9.28
N SER A 115 -7.00 -16.57 -10.44
CA SER A 115 -7.76 -16.50 -11.68
C SER A 115 -8.93 -17.49 -11.69
N LEU A 116 -9.93 -17.20 -12.53
CA LEU A 116 -11.09 -18.08 -12.74
C LEU A 116 -10.70 -19.48 -13.25
N PHE A 117 -9.52 -19.61 -13.87
CA PHE A 117 -8.99 -20.88 -14.39
C PHE A 117 -8.03 -21.60 -13.41
N GLY A 118 -7.96 -21.15 -12.16
CA GLY A 118 -7.23 -21.84 -11.08
C GLY A 118 -5.73 -21.49 -10.96
N GLY A 119 -5.23 -20.55 -11.77
CA GLY A 119 -3.87 -20.00 -11.61
C GLY A 119 -3.81 -19.02 -10.44
N LYS A 120 -2.81 -19.18 -9.56
CA LYS A 120 -2.50 -18.27 -8.45
C LYS A 120 -1.24 -17.46 -8.75
N GLU A 121 -1.32 -16.16 -8.58
CA GLU A 121 -0.20 -15.24 -8.83
C GLU A 121 -0.01 -14.36 -7.61
N THR A 122 1.25 -14.21 -7.18
CA THR A 122 1.58 -13.20 -6.17
C THR A 122 1.61 -11.85 -6.88
N VAL A 123 0.94 -10.86 -6.30
CA VAL A 123 0.85 -9.51 -6.86
C VAL A 123 1.35 -8.52 -5.83
N ALA A 124 2.40 -7.78 -6.18
CA ALA A 124 2.79 -6.59 -5.44
C ALA A 124 2.19 -5.34 -6.09
N ILE A 125 1.63 -4.45 -5.28
CA ILE A 125 1.14 -3.15 -5.69
C ILE A 125 2.24 -2.14 -5.35
N VAL A 126 2.68 -1.40 -6.36
CA VAL A 126 3.65 -0.32 -6.20
C VAL A 126 3.02 1.03 -6.58
N GLN A 127 3.37 2.07 -5.84
CA GLN A 127 2.81 3.41 -5.95
C GLN A 127 3.93 4.44 -6.16
N LYS A 128 3.64 5.48 -6.94
CA LYS A 128 4.50 6.67 -7.06
C LYS A 128 3.65 7.93 -6.99
N ALA A 129 4.00 8.88 -6.13
CA ALA A 129 3.32 10.18 -6.04
C ALA A 129 3.90 11.16 -7.06
N SER A 130 3.06 12.03 -7.64
CA SER A 130 3.49 13.05 -8.61
C SER A 130 4.22 14.24 -7.99
N GLY A 131 3.97 14.54 -6.72
CA GLY A 131 4.48 15.74 -6.05
C GLY A 131 5.82 15.59 -5.32
N ASP A 132 6.52 14.46 -5.45
CA ASP A 132 7.83 14.26 -4.78
C ASP A 132 9.00 14.38 -5.78
N PRO A 133 9.60 15.58 -5.96
CA PRO A 133 10.76 15.78 -6.82
C PRO A 133 12.01 15.01 -6.32
N ASN A 134 12.00 14.55 -5.06
CA ASN A 134 13.06 13.75 -4.44
C ASN A 134 12.57 12.33 -4.13
N THR A 135 11.76 11.76 -5.02
CA THR A 135 11.21 10.41 -4.86
C THR A 135 12.31 9.43 -4.47
N LYS A 136 12.29 8.98 -3.21
CA LYS A 136 13.27 8.03 -2.68
C LYS A 136 13.22 6.75 -3.52
N ARG A 137 14.38 6.36 -4.04
CA ARG A 137 14.56 5.04 -4.65
C ARG A 137 14.74 4.00 -3.55
N TRP A 138 14.31 2.79 -3.86
CA TRP A 138 14.34 1.67 -2.93
C TRP A 138 15.07 0.50 -3.56
N GLU A 139 15.95 -0.13 -2.78
CA GLU A 139 16.46 -1.45 -3.09
C GLU A 139 15.55 -2.48 -2.44
N TYR A 140 15.14 -3.49 -3.21
CA TYR A 140 14.24 -4.55 -2.75
C TYR A 140 14.96 -5.89 -2.60
N LYS A 141 14.51 -6.66 -1.62
CA LYS A 141 14.80 -8.08 -1.51
C LYS A 141 13.56 -8.82 -1.04
N LEU A 142 13.38 -10.03 -1.56
CA LEU A 142 12.33 -10.93 -1.10
C LEU A 142 12.91 -12.01 -0.21
N ILE A 143 12.22 -12.30 0.89
CA ILE A 143 12.41 -13.55 1.64
C ILE A 143 11.24 -14.44 1.27
N ALA A 144 11.55 -15.64 0.80
CA ALA A 144 10.57 -16.62 0.37
C ALA A 144 10.88 -17.96 1.03
N THR A 145 10.00 -18.44 1.90
CA THR A 145 10.25 -19.68 2.67
C THR A 145 8.98 -20.50 2.85
N SER A 146 9.09 -21.82 2.67
CA SER A 146 8.04 -22.77 3.08
C SER A 146 8.16 -23.16 4.55
N LYS A 147 9.17 -22.67 5.28
CA LYS A 147 9.43 -23.00 6.69
C LYS A 147 9.33 -21.75 7.55
N THR A 148 8.17 -21.53 8.16
CA THR A 148 7.98 -20.40 9.10
C THR A 148 8.97 -20.43 10.27
N SER A 149 9.47 -21.62 10.66
CA SER A 149 10.44 -21.77 11.75
C SER A 149 11.82 -21.16 11.46
N THR A 150 12.16 -20.88 10.20
CA THR A 150 13.42 -20.20 9.84
C THR A 150 13.22 -18.72 9.54
N LEU A 151 11.99 -18.27 9.39
CA LEU A 151 11.66 -16.91 8.92
C LEU A 151 12.22 -15.81 9.83
N GLU A 152 12.15 -15.99 11.16
CA GLU A 152 12.70 -15.01 12.10
C GLU A 152 14.22 -14.84 11.94
N LYS A 153 14.94 -15.94 11.69
CA LYS A 153 16.38 -15.91 11.45
C LYS A 153 16.69 -15.21 10.12
N GLU A 154 15.97 -15.55 9.05
CA GLU A 154 16.14 -14.94 7.73
C GLU A 154 15.86 -13.43 7.76
N LEU A 155 14.81 -13.01 8.49
CA LEU A 155 14.49 -11.60 8.70
C LEU A 155 15.55 -10.87 9.51
N LYS A 156 16.16 -11.53 10.50
CA LYS A 156 17.27 -10.94 11.25
C LYS A 156 18.47 -10.67 10.34
N GLU A 157 18.85 -11.64 9.50
CA GLU A 157 19.99 -11.50 8.57
C GLU A 157 19.78 -10.34 7.57
N ILE A 158 18.56 -10.16 7.06
CA ILE A 158 18.26 -9.06 6.13
C ILE A 158 18.16 -7.70 6.83
N ALA A 159 17.70 -7.69 8.08
CA ALA A 159 17.66 -6.48 8.91
C ALA A 159 19.07 -5.99 9.24
N GLU A 160 20.01 -6.90 9.51
CA GLU A 160 21.44 -6.56 9.67
C GLU A 160 22.05 -5.96 8.40
N ALA A 161 21.52 -6.30 7.22
CA ALA A 161 21.86 -5.66 5.95
C ALA A 161 21.13 -4.33 5.68
N GLY A 162 20.35 -3.84 6.66
CA GLY A 162 19.65 -2.55 6.63
C GLY A 162 18.28 -2.58 5.94
N TYR A 163 17.73 -3.76 5.64
CA TYR A 163 16.39 -3.88 5.05
C TYR A 163 15.32 -3.90 6.14
N GLN A 164 14.19 -3.25 5.86
CA GLN A 164 12.98 -3.34 6.67
C GLN A 164 11.95 -4.22 5.96
N ALA A 165 11.29 -5.12 6.69
CA ALA A 165 10.11 -5.81 6.19
C ALA A 165 8.94 -4.83 6.10
N ILE A 166 8.20 -4.86 4.98
CA ILE A 166 7.09 -3.93 4.74
C ILE A 166 5.76 -4.61 4.51
N ASP A 167 5.79 -5.89 4.12
CA ASP A 167 4.56 -6.64 3.87
C ASP A 167 4.86 -8.16 3.95
N LEU A 168 3.86 -8.95 4.36
CA LEU A 168 3.88 -10.42 4.44
C LEU A 168 2.66 -11.06 3.75
N THR A 169 2.85 -12.07 2.90
CA THR A 169 1.75 -12.85 2.32
C THR A 169 2.10 -14.33 2.14
N VAL A 170 1.10 -15.14 1.78
CA VAL A 170 1.29 -16.54 1.41
C VAL A 170 1.13 -16.69 -0.09
N GLY A 171 2.24 -16.84 -0.80
CA GLY A 171 2.30 -17.09 -2.23
C GLY A 171 2.24 -18.58 -2.59
N LYS A 172 2.40 -18.85 -3.89
CA LYS A 172 2.55 -20.21 -4.44
C LYS A 172 3.91 -20.36 -5.09
N THR A 173 4.56 -21.49 -4.84
CA THR A 173 5.82 -21.85 -5.49
C THR A 173 5.55 -22.35 -6.91
N ALA A 174 6.56 -22.28 -7.78
CA ALA A 174 6.48 -22.80 -9.14
C ALA A 174 6.17 -24.32 -9.21
N LEU A 175 6.36 -25.06 -8.11
CA LEU A 175 6.07 -26.49 -7.99
C LEU A 175 4.71 -26.78 -7.30
N GLY A 176 3.87 -25.76 -7.09
CA GLY A 176 2.53 -25.90 -6.52
C GLY A 176 2.45 -25.89 -4.99
N GLY A 177 3.58 -25.74 -4.30
CA GLY A 177 3.65 -25.56 -2.85
C GLY A 177 3.19 -24.18 -2.41
N SER A 178 2.93 -24.00 -1.11
CA SER A 178 2.75 -22.66 -0.53
C SER A 178 4.09 -22.16 0.04
N GLU A 179 4.33 -20.87 -0.07
CA GLU A 179 5.46 -20.21 0.57
C GLU A 179 5.02 -18.89 1.20
N ILE A 180 5.68 -18.53 2.29
CA ILE A 180 5.58 -17.20 2.85
C ILE A 180 6.50 -16.29 2.05
N VAL A 181 5.98 -15.17 1.57
CA VAL A 181 6.74 -14.13 0.85
C VAL A 181 6.73 -12.86 1.70
N VAL A 182 7.91 -12.35 2.03
CA VAL A 182 8.11 -11.06 2.67
C VAL A 182 8.73 -10.10 1.68
N ILE A 183 8.09 -8.96 1.47
CA ILE A 183 8.71 -7.85 0.76
C ILE A 183 9.53 -7.06 1.77
N THR A 184 10.81 -6.86 1.46
CA THR A 184 11.71 -6.03 2.25
C THR A 184 12.32 -4.94 1.39
N ARG A 185 12.63 -3.79 2.00
CA ARG A 185 13.26 -2.67 1.29
C ARG A 185 14.28 -1.93 2.13
N ARG A 186 15.18 -1.19 1.48
CA ARG A 186 15.99 -0.14 2.11
C ARG A 186 16.15 1.05 1.15
N PRO A 187 16.46 2.25 1.64
CA PRO A 187 16.79 3.36 0.76
C PRO A 187 17.94 2.97 -0.17
N ALA A 188 17.81 3.25 -1.46
CA ALA A 188 18.91 3.07 -2.40
C ALA A 188 20.08 4.01 -2.04
N LYS A 189 21.30 3.55 -2.31
CA LYS A 189 22.53 4.32 -2.07
C LYS A 189 22.72 5.46 -3.07
#